data_AF-A0AAD7ZYT9-F1
#
_entry.id   AF-A0AAD7ZYT9-F1
#
_cell.length_a   1.000
_cell.length_b   1.000
_cell.length_c   1.000
_cell.angle_alpha   90.00
_cell.angle_beta   90.00
_cell.angle_gamma   90.00
#
_symmetry.space_group_name_H-M   'P 1'
#
loop_
_entity.id
_entity.type
_entity.pdbx_description
1 polymer ?
#
loop_
_entity_poly.entity_id
_entity_poly.type
_entity_poly.pdbx_seq_one_letter_code
_entity_poly.pdbx_strand_id
1 'polypeptide(L)'
;MGLPSSLFSSTVASLFNKMSGNTGMEQLIPIVNKLQDAFTQLGVHMQLDLPQIAVVGGQSAGKSSVLENFVGRDFLPRGSGIVTRRPLILQLINSQTEFAEFLHQKGKKYVDFDEVRKEIEAETDRVTGSNKGISNIPINLRVYSPNVLNLTLIDLPGLTKVPIGDQPADIEQQIRAMIFQFITRDNCLILAVTPANTDLANSDALKLAKEVDPAGIRTIGVITKLDLMDEGTDARDILENKLLPLRRGYIGVVNRSQKDIEGRKDIKAALAAERKFFLSHPSYRHLADRLGTPYLQRVLNQQLTNHIRDTLPGLRDKLQKQQLTLEKDVEQYKHFRPDDPAIKTKAML
;
A
#
# COMPACT_ATOMS: atom_id res chain seq x y z
N MET A 1 -13.97 -22.90 -51.63
CA MET A 1 -13.10 -21.94 -50.91
C MET A 1 -13.63 -21.81 -49.49
N GLY A 2 -13.15 -22.65 -48.58
CA GLY A 2 -13.53 -22.60 -47.16
C GLY A 2 -12.48 -21.81 -46.39
N LEU A 3 -12.87 -20.69 -45.80
CA LEU A 3 -12.07 -19.98 -44.81
C LEU A 3 -12.19 -20.70 -43.45
N PRO A 4 -11.12 -20.78 -42.62
CA PRO A 4 -11.15 -21.57 -41.39
C PRO A 4 -11.87 -20.82 -40.27
N SER A 5 -12.87 -21.47 -39.67
CA SER A 5 -13.65 -21.03 -38.50
C SER A 5 -12.89 -21.05 -37.16
N SER A 6 -11.58 -21.32 -37.17
CA SER A 6 -10.77 -21.49 -35.95
C SER A 6 -10.10 -20.20 -35.43
N LEU A 7 -10.11 -19.11 -36.21
CA LEU A 7 -9.44 -17.85 -35.83
C LEU A 7 -10.34 -16.87 -35.06
N PHE A 8 -11.66 -17.05 -35.08
CA PHE A 8 -12.59 -16.15 -34.37
C PHE A 8 -12.87 -16.54 -32.92
N SER A 9 -12.61 -17.79 -32.53
CA SER A 9 -12.94 -18.29 -31.18
C SER A 9 -11.86 -17.98 -30.13
N SER A 10 -10.57 -18.08 -30.49
CA SER A 10 -9.48 -17.90 -29.51
C SER A 10 -9.26 -16.44 -29.10
N THR A 11 -9.46 -15.49 -30.00
CA THR A 11 -9.30 -14.06 -29.72
C THR A 11 -10.48 -13.50 -28.92
N VAL A 12 -11.70 -13.96 -29.20
CA VAL A 12 -12.90 -13.55 -28.45
C VAL A 12 -12.93 -14.22 -27.08
N ALA A 13 -12.51 -15.48 -26.94
CA ALA A 13 -12.35 -16.14 -25.64
C ALA A 13 -11.25 -15.51 -24.79
N SER A 14 -10.15 -15.05 -25.41
CA SER A 14 -9.09 -14.27 -24.76
C SER A 14 -9.59 -12.90 -24.27
N LEU A 15 -10.44 -12.23 -25.05
CA LEU A 15 -11.09 -10.98 -24.65
C LEU A 15 -12.15 -11.17 -23.56
N PHE A 16 -12.94 -12.25 -23.61
CA PHE A 16 -13.90 -12.59 -22.56
C PHE A 16 -13.22 -12.98 -21.25
N ASN A 17 -12.12 -13.76 -21.30
CA ASN A 17 -11.32 -14.07 -20.10
C ASN A 17 -10.53 -12.86 -19.57
N LYS A 18 -10.22 -11.86 -20.40
CA LYS A 18 -9.65 -10.58 -19.95
C LYS A 18 -10.66 -9.67 -19.26
N MET A 19 -11.96 -9.85 -19.51
CA MET A 19 -13.02 -8.99 -18.94
C MET A 19 -13.78 -9.63 -17.77
N SER A 20 -13.80 -10.96 -17.63
CA SER A 20 -14.63 -11.66 -16.63
C SER A 20 -13.98 -11.86 -15.25
N GLY A 21 -12.66 -11.73 -15.14
CA GLY A 21 -11.93 -12.06 -13.90
C GLY A 21 -11.97 -10.99 -12.79
N ASN A 22 -12.24 -9.73 -13.13
CA ASN A 22 -12.14 -8.58 -12.23
C ASN A 22 -13.48 -7.98 -11.80
N THR A 23 -14.58 -8.18 -12.54
CA THR A 23 -15.85 -7.49 -12.29
C THR A 23 -16.47 -7.86 -10.94
N GLY A 24 -16.40 -9.13 -10.53
CA GLY A 24 -16.86 -9.58 -9.21
C GLY A 24 -15.95 -9.12 -8.06
N MET A 25 -14.68 -8.81 -8.36
CA MET A 25 -13.69 -8.39 -7.37
C MET A 25 -13.68 -6.87 -7.16
N GLU A 26 -14.00 -6.09 -8.19
CA GLU A 26 -14.29 -4.66 -8.07
C GLU A 26 -15.43 -4.38 -7.08
N GLN A 27 -16.36 -5.33 -6.92
CA GLN A 27 -17.44 -5.26 -5.92
C GLN A 27 -17.01 -5.69 -4.50
N LEU A 28 -15.97 -6.52 -4.38
CA LEU A 28 -15.49 -7.01 -3.08
C LEU A 28 -14.74 -5.95 -2.29
N ILE A 29 -13.98 -5.09 -2.97
CA ILE A 29 -13.15 -4.09 -2.28
C ILE A 29 -14.01 -3.04 -1.54
N PRO A 30 -15.11 -2.52 -2.10
CA PRO A 30 -16.05 -1.69 -1.34
C PRO A 30 -16.65 -2.39 -0.11
N ILE A 31 -16.94 -3.69 -0.18
CA ILE A 31 -17.48 -4.47 0.95
C ILE A 31 -16.41 -4.58 2.05
N VAL A 32 -15.19 -4.93 1.65
CA VAL A 32 -14.00 -5.00 2.51
C VAL A 32 -13.77 -3.65 3.23
N ASN A 33 -13.84 -2.54 2.49
CA ASN A 33 -13.67 -1.20 3.06
C ASN A 33 -14.79 -0.86 4.04
N LYS A 34 -16.07 -1.09 3.69
CA LYS A 34 -17.20 -0.90 4.62
C LYS A 34 -17.04 -1.70 5.91
N LEU A 35 -16.47 -2.90 5.80
CA LEU A 35 -16.21 -3.75 6.95
C LEU A 35 -15.10 -3.15 7.84
N GLN A 36 -13.98 -2.68 7.26
CA GLN A 36 -12.95 -1.93 8.02
C GLN A 36 -13.53 -0.71 8.74
N ASP A 37 -14.38 0.04 8.05
CA ASP A 37 -14.99 1.26 8.57
C ASP A 37 -15.87 0.96 9.78
N ALA A 38 -16.72 -0.07 9.68
CA ALA A 38 -17.59 -0.50 10.77
C ALA A 38 -16.77 -0.88 12.01
N PHE A 39 -15.71 -1.67 11.87
CA PHE A 39 -14.88 -2.05 13.02
C PHE A 39 -14.11 -0.87 13.63
N THR A 40 -13.58 0.00 12.77
CA THR A 40 -12.88 1.21 13.20
C THR A 40 -13.82 2.16 13.97
N GLN A 41 -15.08 2.28 13.53
CA GLN A 41 -16.09 3.10 14.22
C GLN A 41 -16.53 2.51 15.55
N LEU A 42 -16.64 1.19 15.64
CA LEU A 42 -17.05 0.49 16.86
C LEU A 42 -15.96 0.47 17.94
N GLY A 43 -14.74 0.91 17.64
CA GLY A 43 -13.59 0.81 18.55
C GLY A 43 -13.18 -0.63 18.83
N VAL A 44 -13.74 -1.58 18.08
CA VAL A 44 -13.42 -3.00 18.20
C VAL A 44 -12.20 -3.25 17.34
N HIS A 45 -11.08 -3.62 17.98
CA HIS A 45 -9.89 -4.14 17.30
C HIS A 45 -10.17 -5.54 16.73
N MET A 46 -11.10 -5.65 15.77
CA MET A 46 -11.13 -6.83 14.96
C MET A 46 -9.95 -6.74 14.01
N GLN A 47 -8.95 -7.61 14.22
CA GLN A 47 -7.90 -7.87 13.25
C GLN A 47 -8.53 -8.54 12.03
N LEU A 48 -9.26 -7.75 11.24
CA LEU A 48 -9.57 -8.16 9.89
C LEU A 48 -8.25 -8.20 9.15
N ASP A 49 -7.79 -9.40 8.89
CA ASP A 49 -6.65 -9.68 8.03
C ASP A 49 -7.03 -9.40 6.57
N LEU A 50 -7.42 -8.17 6.29
CA LEU A 50 -7.63 -7.72 4.93
C LEU A 50 -6.29 -7.51 4.26
N PRO A 51 -6.19 -7.91 2.99
CA PRO A 51 -4.91 -7.84 2.33
C PRO A 51 -4.54 -6.38 2.12
N GLN A 52 -3.34 -6.05 2.57
CA GLN A 52 -2.78 -4.71 2.60
C GLN A 52 -1.44 -4.75 1.88
N ILE A 53 -1.02 -3.62 1.31
CA ILE A 53 0.30 -3.49 0.71
C ILE A 53 1.12 -2.55 1.59
N ALA A 54 2.10 -3.09 2.31
CA ALA A 54 3.04 -2.30 3.08
C ALA A 54 4.21 -1.87 2.20
N VAL A 55 4.45 -0.57 2.12
CA VAL A 55 5.58 -0.01 1.37
C VAL A 55 6.78 0.10 2.29
N VAL A 56 7.82 -0.69 2.01
CA VAL A 56 9.04 -0.73 2.81
C VAL A 56 10.25 -0.31 1.99
N GLY A 57 11.18 0.39 2.63
CA GLY A 57 12.45 0.77 2.04
C GLY A 57 13.13 1.90 2.78
N GLY A 58 14.41 2.09 2.47
CA GLY A 58 15.24 3.11 3.09
C GLY A 58 14.66 4.52 2.95
N GLN A 59 15.16 5.44 3.77
CA GLN A 59 14.89 6.86 3.59
C GLN A 59 15.24 7.29 2.16
N SER A 60 14.39 8.12 1.55
CA SER A 60 14.61 8.64 0.19
C SER A 60 14.65 7.59 -0.94
N ALA A 61 14.23 6.34 -0.69
CA ALA A 61 14.09 5.31 -1.73
C ALA A 61 12.98 5.60 -2.77
N GLY A 62 12.16 6.64 -2.54
CA GLY A 62 11.08 7.03 -3.46
C GLY A 62 9.71 6.40 -3.13
N LYS A 63 9.51 5.91 -1.89
CA LYS A 63 8.23 5.33 -1.42
C LYS A 63 7.04 6.26 -1.66
N SER A 64 7.11 7.48 -1.12
CA SER A 64 6.05 8.49 -1.25
C SER A 64 5.78 8.85 -2.71
N SER A 65 6.81 8.97 -3.53
CA SER A 65 6.65 9.23 -4.98
C SER A 65 5.92 8.09 -5.71
N VAL A 66 6.18 6.83 -5.34
CA VAL A 66 5.44 5.68 -5.90
C VAL A 66 3.96 5.76 -5.52
N LEU A 67 3.65 6.10 -4.26
CA LEU A 67 2.27 6.25 -3.78
C LEU A 67 1.53 7.41 -4.45
N GLU A 68 2.17 8.57 -4.60
CA GLU A 68 1.59 9.73 -5.27
C GLU A 68 1.34 9.49 -6.76
N ASN A 69 2.21 8.74 -7.43
CA ASN A 69 1.97 8.31 -8.80
C ASN A 69 0.74 7.39 -8.92
N PHE A 70 0.36 6.66 -7.86
CA PHE A 70 -0.87 5.88 -7.84
C PHE A 70 -2.12 6.73 -7.72
N VAL A 71 -2.04 7.82 -6.95
CA VAL A 71 -3.16 8.76 -6.77
C VAL A 71 -3.30 9.72 -7.93
N GLY A 72 -2.18 10.10 -8.58
CA GLY A 72 -2.20 11.16 -9.58
C GLY A 72 -2.23 12.56 -8.98
N ARG A 73 -1.85 12.71 -7.69
CA ARG A 73 -1.78 13.97 -6.96
C ARG A 73 -0.58 13.99 -6.03
N ASP A 74 -0.03 15.17 -5.79
CA ASP A 74 0.97 15.41 -4.74
C ASP A 74 0.25 15.72 -3.43
N PHE A 75 0.37 14.85 -2.43
CA PHE A 75 -0.34 15.01 -1.15
C PHE A 75 0.44 14.47 0.04
N LEU A 76 1.54 13.75 -0.21
CA LEU A 76 2.39 13.30 0.87
C LEU A 76 3.35 14.43 1.25
N PRO A 77 3.69 14.57 2.54
CA PRO A 77 4.72 15.51 2.96
C PRO A 77 6.03 15.25 2.21
N ARG A 78 6.82 16.30 2.00
CA ARG A 78 8.16 16.21 1.38
C ARG A 78 9.12 17.09 2.18
N GLY A 79 10.34 16.60 2.40
CA GLY A 79 11.35 17.35 3.15
C GLY A 79 12.66 16.58 3.32
N SER A 80 13.65 17.26 3.90
CA SER A 80 14.89 16.64 4.34
C SER A 80 14.69 15.96 5.70
N GLY A 81 15.32 14.80 5.91
CA GLY A 81 15.14 13.98 7.12
C GLY A 81 14.00 12.97 7.00
N ILE A 82 13.51 12.47 8.14
CA ILE A 82 12.40 11.51 8.18
C ILE A 82 11.09 12.28 7.96
N VAL A 83 10.53 12.11 6.76
CA VAL A 83 9.32 12.79 6.34
C VAL A 83 8.08 12.06 6.89
N THR A 84 7.95 10.76 6.59
CA THR A 84 6.90 9.90 7.15
C THR A 84 7.31 9.47 8.56
N ARG A 85 6.73 10.09 9.60
CA ARG A 85 7.00 9.79 11.03
C ARG A 85 5.94 8.93 11.71
N ARG A 86 4.83 8.69 11.02
CA ARG A 86 3.71 7.83 11.44
C ARG A 86 3.32 6.95 10.27
N PRO A 87 2.84 5.71 10.50
CA PRO A 87 2.23 4.92 9.43
C PRO A 87 1.05 5.69 8.81
N LEU A 88 0.98 5.73 7.49
CA LEU A 88 -0.18 6.27 6.78
C LEU A 88 -0.91 5.12 6.10
N ILE A 89 -2.11 4.83 6.59
CA ILE A 89 -3.03 3.88 5.94
C ILE A 89 -3.82 4.67 4.91
N LEU A 90 -3.44 4.49 3.64
CA LEU A 90 -4.02 5.14 2.48
C LEU A 90 -4.99 4.19 1.78
N GLN A 91 -6.28 4.49 1.87
CA GLN A 91 -7.36 3.78 1.19
C GLN A 91 -7.72 4.55 -0.09
N LEU A 92 -7.38 3.98 -1.24
CA LEU A 92 -7.77 4.48 -2.55
C LEU A 92 -9.12 3.87 -2.93
N ILE A 93 -10.06 4.72 -3.31
CA ILE A 93 -11.43 4.32 -3.65
C ILE A 93 -11.78 4.92 -5.01
N ASN A 94 -12.10 4.07 -5.98
CA ASN A 94 -12.58 4.51 -7.27
C ASN A 94 -13.96 5.16 -7.11
N SER A 95 -14.07 6.43 -7.51
CA SER A 95 -15.29 7.22 -7.39
C SER A 95 -15.36 8.27 -8.49
N GLN A 96 -16.56 8.66 -8.92
CA GLN A 96 -16.72 9.71 -9.93
C GLN A 96 -16.24 11.09 -9.43
N THR A 97 -16.26 11.30 -8.12
CA THR A 97 -15.85 12.56 -7.48
C THR A 97 -14.48 12.42 -6.85
N GLU A 98 -13.61 13.40 -7.07
CA GLU A 98 -12.28 13.43 -6.48
C GLU A 98 -12.26 14.25 -5.17
N PHE A 99 -11.97 13.60 -4.04
CA PHE A 99 -11.79 14.23 -2.73
C PHE A 99 -11.07 13.28 -1.76
N ALA A 100 -10.59 13.81 -0.64
CA ALA A 100 -10.02 13.02 0.46
C ALA A 100 -10.78 13.23 1.78
N GLU A 101 -10.75 12.24 2.65
CA GLU A 101 -11.33 12.29 4.00
C GLU A 101 -10.39 11.62 5.00
N PHE A 102 -10.19 12.27 6.14
CA PHE A 102 -9.44 11.72 7.26
C PHE A 102 -10.37 11.12 8.30
N LEU A 103 -10.00 9.97 8.85
CA LEU A 103 -10.77 9.32 9.91
C LEU A 103 -10.91 10.19 11.16
N HIS A 104 -9.88 10.99 11.49
CA HIS A 104 -9.89 11.89 12.65
C HIS A 104 -10.66 13.20 12.41
N GLN A 105 -11.01 13.52 11.15
CA GLN A 105 -11.85 14.67 10.79
C GLN A 105 -13.11 14.21 10.04
N LYS A 106 -13.93 13.38 10.70
CA LYS A 106 -15.14 12.79 10.12
C LYS A 106 -16.05 13.84 9.47
N GLY A 107 -16.45 13.60 8.23
CA GLY A 107 -17.37 14.48 7.49
C GLY A 107 -16.74 15.67 6.78
N LYS A 108 -15.45 15.96 7.01
CA LYS A 108 -14.73 17.00 6.26
C LYS A 108 -14.13 16.42 4.99
N LYS A 109 -14.54 16.95 3.85
CA LYS A 109 -14.02 16.58 2.53
C LYS A 109 -12.96 17.57 2.08
N TYR A 110 -11.80 17.05 1.72
CA TYR A 110 -10.68 17.81 1.17
C TYR A 110 -10.69 17.68 -0.35
N VAL A 111 -10.87 18.78 -1.06
CA VAL A 111 -10.75 18.83 -2.53
C VAL A 111 -9.39 19.32 -2.99
N ASP A 112 -8.70 20.09 -2.13
CA ASP A 112 -7.33 20.53 -2.35
C ASP A 112 -6.37 19.56 -1.66
N PHE A 113 -5.51 18.91 -2.46
CA PHE A 113 -4.52 17.95 -1.96
C PHE A 113 -3.32 18.61 -1.28
N ASP A 114 -3.09 19.91 -1.48
CA ASP A 114 -2.13 20.65 -0.66
C ASP A 114 -2.64 20.80 0.78
N GLU A 115 -3.95 20.93 0.99
CA GLU A 115 -4.55 20.91 2.34
C GLU A 115 -4.50 19.51 2.97
N VAL A 116 -4.61 18.45 2.16
CA VAL A 116 -4.38 17.06 2.62
C VAL A 116 -2.94 16.92 3.12
N ARG A 117 -1.96 17.45 2.39
CA ARG A 117 -0.55 17.42 2.80
C ARG A 117 -0.34 18.12 4.14
N LYS A 118 -0.84 19.36 4.27
CA LYS A 118 -0.73 20.15 5.51
C LYS A 118 -1.42 19.45 6.68
N GLU A 119 -2.55 18.81 6.45
CA GLU A 119 -3.25 18.04 7.48
C GLU A 119 -2.41 16.85 7.96
N ILE A 120 -1.76 16.10 7.06
CA ILE A 120 -0.88 14.98 7.45
C ILE A 120 0.28 15.50 8.31
N GLU A 121 0.88 16.64 7.95
CA GLU A 121 1.96 17.27 8.72
C GLU A 121 1.46 17.71 10.10
N ALA A 122 0.36 18.46 10.15
CA ALA A 122 -0.23 18.96 11.39
C ALA A 122 -0.65 17.82 12.34
N GLU A 123 -1.31 16.78 11.83
CA GLU A 123 -1.73 15.62 12.61
C GLU A 123 -0.52 14.78 13.07
N THR A 124 0.55 14.75 12.28
CA THR A 124 1.81 14.12 12.71
C THR A 124 2.43 14.89 13.87
N ASP A 125 2.60 16.21 13.73
CA ASP A 125 3.20 17.06 14.75
C ASP A 125 2.39 17.09 16.04
N ARG A 126 1.06 17.03 15.96
CA ARG A 126 0.18 16.94 17.13
C ARG A 126 0.49 15.73 18.01
N VAL A 127 0.91 14.61 17.42
CA VAL A 127 1.17 13.35 18.14
C VAL A 127 2.64 13.15 18.47
N THR A 128 3.55 13.48 17.56
CA THR A 128 4.99 13.24 17.74
C THR A 128 5.74 14.44 18.35
N GLY A 129 5.08 15.59 18.43
CA GLY A 129 5.75 16.88 18.64
C GLY A 129 6.65 17.27 17.48
N SER A 130 7.32 18.42 17.63
CA SER A 130 8.22 19.00 16.62
C SER A 130 9.63 18.40 16.64
N ASN A 131 9.97 17.57 17.64
CA ASN A 131 11.32 17.03 17.87
C ASN A 131 11.65 15.81 17.00
N LYS A 132 11.05 15.69 15.81
CA LYS A 132 11.29 14.59 14.84
C LYS A 132 11.09 13.17 15.40
N GLY A 133 10.33 13.01 16.48
CA GLY A 133 9.93 11.71 17.01
C GLY A 133 9.02 10.94 16.05
N ILE A 134 8.84 9.64 16.30
CA ILE A 134 7.93 8.78 15.53
C ILE A 134 6.83 8.21 16.43
N SER A 135 5.73 7.76 15.83
CA SER A 135 4.65 7.12 16.56
C SER A 135 4.03 5.98 15.76
N ASN A 136 3.72 4.88 16.43
CA ASN A 136 3.07 3.71 15.84
C ASN A 136 1.58 3.94 15.55
N ILE A 137 1.01 5.05 15.99
CA ILE A 137 -0.42 5.36 15.79
C ILE A 137 -0.63 5.79 14.33
N PRO A 138 -1.36 5.02 13.51
CA PRO A 138 -1.52 5.33 12.10
C PRO A 138 -2.39 6.57 11.88
N ILE A 139 -2.16 7.25 10.75
CA ILE A 139 -3.10 8.21 10.15
C ILE A 139 -3.90 7.44 9.11
N ASN A 140 -5.23 7.53 9.16
CA ASN A 140 -6.11 6.88 8.19
C ASN A 140 -6.66 7.94 7.21
N LEU A 141 -6.30 7.79 5.94
CA LEU A 141 -6.68 8.69 4.86
C LEU A 141 -7.39 7.92 3.76
N ARG A 142 -8.58 8.38 3.38
CA ARG A 142 -9.31 7.90 2.21
C ARG A 142 -9.17 8.89 1.09
N VAL A 143 -8.85 8.41 -0.10
CA VAL A 143 -8.84 9.20 -1.33
C VAL A 143 -9.81 8.59 -2.31
N TYR A 144 -10.83 9.36 -2.65
CA TYR A 144 -11.81 9.06 -3.69
C TYR A 144 -11.33 9.71 -4.98
N SER A 145 -11.23 8.97 -6.08
CA SER A 145 -10.84 9.52 -7.39
C SER A 145 -11.26 8.58 -8.53
N PRO A 146 -11.60 9.07 -9.73
CA PRO A 146 -11.92 8.20 -10.87
C PRO A 146 -10.66 7.54 -11.45
N ASN A 147 -9.47 8.05 -11.09
CA ASN A 147 -8.19 7.66 -11.66
C ASN A 147 -7.46 6.58 -10.84
N VAL A 148 -8.03 6.16 -9.70
CA VAL A 148 -7.40 5.19 -8.80
C VAL A 148 -8.11 3.85 -8.84
N LEU A 149 -7.35 2.79 -8.56
CA LEU A 149 -7.90 1.47 -8.28
C LEU A 149 -8.27 1.39 -6.80
N ASN A 150 -9.23 0.53 -6.46
CA ASN A 150 -9.58 0.30 -5.07
C ASN A 150 -8.43 -0.46 -4.38
N LEU A 151 -7.61 0.21 -3.58
CA LEU A 151 -6.39 -0.36 -2.98
C LEU A 151 -6.16 0.22 -1.58
N THR A 152 -5.63 -0.60 -0.67
CA THR A 152 -5.17 -0.13 0.64
C THR A 152 -3.65 -0.26 0.71
N LEU A 153 -2.99 0.89 0.81
CA LEU A 153 -1.54 1.03 0.86
C LEU A 153 -1.15 1.52 2.25
N ILE A 154 -0.05 1.02 2.79
CA ILE A 154 0.49 1.48 4.07
C ILE A 154 1.85 2.10 3.78
N ASP A 155 1.94 3.43 3.87
CA ASP A 155 3.23 4.11 3.87
C ASP A 155 3.85 3.99 5.26
N LEU A 156 5.08 3.49 5.30
CA LEU A 156 5.83 3.31 6.54
C LEU A 156 7.06 4.23 6.55
N PRO A 157 7.50 4.68 7.74
CA PRO A 157 8.74 5.43 7.86
C PRO A 157 9.91 4.74 7.17
N GLY A 158 10.75 5.53 6.49
CA GLY A 158 11.94 5.01 5.86
C GLY A 158 13.00 4.64 6.89
N LEU A 159 13.68 3.51 6.69
CA LEU A 159 14.79 3.14 7.56
C LEU A 159 15.92 4.17 7.47
N THR A 160 16.43 4.54 8.65
CA THR A 160 17.56 5.45 8.85
C THR A 160 18.61 4.75 9.71
N LYS A 161 19.87 4.75 9.28
CA LYS A 161 20.97 4.09 10.01
C LYS A 161 21.60 4.98 11.09
N VAL A 162 21.41 6.29 10.99
CA VAL A 162 22.01 7.28 11.89
C VAL A 162 20.93 8.25 12.32
N PRO A 163 20.74 8.49 13.64
CA PRO A 163 19.81 9.49 14.13
C PRO A 163 20.26 10.90 13.71
N ILE A 164 19.31 11.75 13.33
CA ILE A 164 19.58 13.13 12.90
C ILE A 164 18.79 14.12 13.76
N GLY A 165 19.46 15.12 14.33
CA GLY A 165 18.84 16.14 15.19
C GLY A 165 18.40 15.53 16.53
N ASP A 166 17.16 15.81 16.95
CA ASP A 166 16.62 15.37 18.25
C ASP A 166 16.08 13.93 18.23
N GLN A 167 16.43 13.14 17.22
CA GLN A 167 16.01 11.75 17.12
C GLN A 167 16.71 10.89 18.18
N PRO A 168 16.00 9.93 18.80
CA PRO A 168 16.60 9.07 19.80
C PRO A 168 17.61 8.09 19.17
N ALA A 169 18.59 7.65 19.95
CA ALA A 169 19.67 6.79 19.45
C ALA A 169 19.17 5.42 18.92
N ASP A 170 18.01 4.96 19.39
CA ASP A 170 17.35 3.72 19.02
C ASP A 170 16.31 3.89 17.88
N ILE A 171 16.30 5.04 17.19
CA ILE A 171 15.30 5.33 16.13
C ILE A 171 15.22 4.25 15.06
N GLU A 172 16.36 3.67 14.66
CA GLU A 172 16.40 2.56 13.69
C GLU A 172 15.61 1.35 14.20
N GLN A 173 15.80 0.98 15.46
CA GLN A 173 15.11 -0.14 16.09
C GLN A 173 13.61 0.12 16.21
N GLN A 174 13.23 1.35 16.56
CA GLN A 174 11.81 1.73 16.65
C GLN A 174 11.12 1.70 15.29
N ILE A 175 11.73 2.26 14.23
CA ILE A 175 11.19 2.20 12.86
C ILE A 175 11.07 0.75 12.39
N ARG A 176 12.11 -0.05 12.63
CA ARG A 176 12.11 -1.46 12.29
C ARG A 176 10.97 -2.17 13.01
N ALA A 177 10.84 -2.03 14.33
CA ALA A 177 9.75 -2.62 15.11
C ALA A 177 8.37 -2.20 14.57
N MET A 178 8.20 -0.94 14.20
CA MET A 178 6.97 -0.43 13.57
C MET A 178 6.69 -1.13 12.24
N ILE A 179 7.68 -1.25 11.35
CA ILE A 179 7.52 -1.95 10.07
C ILE A 179 7.10 -3.41 10.29
N PHE A 180 7.76 -4.10 11.23
CA PHE A 180 7.47 -5.51 11.55
C PHE A 180 6.04 -5.72 12.05
N GLN A 181 5.37 -4.74 12.66
CA GLN A 181 3.95 -4.85 13.05
C GLN A 181 3.01 -5.04 11.84
N PHE A 182 3.43 -4.61 10.66
CA PHE A 182 2.66 -4.73 9.42
C PHE A 182 3.14 -5.89 8.56
N ILE A 183 4.45 -6.02 8.33
CA ILE A 183 4.98 -6.99 7.35
C ILE A 183 5.05 -8.43 7.86
N THR A 184 4.94 -8.67 9.19
CA THR A 184 4.88 -10.03 9.76
C THR A 184 3.56 -10.72 9.49
N ARG A 185 2.51 -9.98 9.14
CA ARG A 185 1.21 -10.56 8.84
C ARG A 185 1.26 -11.27 7.48
N ASP A 186 0.83 -12.52 7.44
CA ASP A 186 0.86 -13.37 6.23
C ASP A 186 0.04 -12.78 5.08
N ASN A 187 -0.99 -12.02 5.42
CA ASN A 187 -1.90 -11.38 4.48
C ASN A 187 -1.39 -10.01 3.95
N CYS A 188 -0.22 -9.58 4.40
CA CYS A 188 0.38 -8.31 4.00
C CYS A 188 1.33 -8.53 2.81
N LEU A 189 1.01 -7.94 1.66
CA LEU A 189 1.92 -7.84 0.53
C LEU A 189 3.01 -6.83 0.87
N ILE A 190 4.26 -7.18 0.57
CA ILE A 190 5.42 -6.33 0.83
C ILE A 190 5.84 -5.69 -0.48
N LEU A 191 5.75 -4.36 -0.56
CA LEU A 191 6.30 -3.57 -1.66
C LEU A 191 7.69 -3.09 -1.27
N ALA A 192 8.72 -3.83 -1.70
CA ALA A 192 10.12 -3.58 -1.35
C ALA A 192 10.73 -2.57 -2.33
N VAL A 193 10.76 -1.30 -1.94
CA VAL A 193 11.24 -0.18 -2.76
C VAL A 193 12.74 0.02 -2.55
N THR A 194 13.52 -0.16 -3.63
CA THR A 194 14.98 -0.02 -3.64
C THR A 194 15.39 0.96 -4.75
N PRO A 195 16.24 1.96 -4.49
CA PRO A 195 16.76 2.81 -5.54
C PRO A 195 17.86 2.10 -6.35
N ALA A 196 17.88 2.32 -7.66
CA ALA A 196 18.78 1.65 -8.60
C ALA A 196 20.23 2.11 -8.48
N ASN A 197 20.45 3.34 -7.98
CA ASN A 197 21.78 3.92 -7.77
C ASN A 197 22.47 3.43 -6.48
N THR A 198 21.99 2.34 -5.90
CA THR A 198 22.60 1.67 -4.75
C THR A 198 22.63 0.17 -5.00
N ASP A 199 23.66 -0.52 -4.51
CA ASP A 199 23.76 -1.98 -4.65
C ASP A 199 22.55 -2.68 -4.04
N LEU A 200 21.94 -3.58 -4.82
CA LEU A 200 20.78 -4.37 -4.39
C LEU A 200 21.06 -5.19 -3.12
N ALA A 201 22.31 -5.65 -2.96
CA ALA A 201 22.77 -6.41 -1.80
C ALA A 201 22.67 -5.62 -0.48
N ASN A 202 22.73 -4.28 -0.56
CA ASN A 202 22.61 -3.37 0.57
C ASN A 202 21.18 -2.85 0.78
N SER A 203 20.20 -3.39 0.06
CA SER A 203 18.79 -2.98 0.18
C SER A 203 18.20 -3.39 1.52
N ASP A 204 17.96 -2.39 2.37
CA ASP A 204 17.27 -2.58 3.63
C ASP A 204 15.84 -3.13 3.41
N ALA A 205 15.18 -2.75 2.31
CA ALA A 205 13.84 -3.22 1.95
C ALA A 205 13.80 -4.74 1.75
N LEU A 206 14.75 -5.26 0.97
CA LEU A 206 14.85 -6.69 0.67
C LEU A 206 15.34 -7.49 1.85
N LYS A 207 16.22 -6.92 2.68
CA LYS A 207 16.64 -7.55 3.95
C LYS A 207 15.44 -7.77 4.85
N LEU A 208 14.65 -6.73 5.11
CA LEU A 208 13.42 -6.83 5.91
C LEU A 208 12.44 -7.85 5.32
N ALA A 209 12.22 -7.80 4.01
CA ALA A 209 11.29 -8.71 3.33
C ALA A 209 11.72 -10.17 3.48
N LYS A 210 13.01 -10.49 3.30
CA LYS A 210 13.53 -11.86 3.43
C LYS A 210 13.39 -12.44 4.84
N GLU A 211 13.40 -11.60 5.87
CA GLU A 211 13.25 -12.07 7.25
C GLU A 211 11.83 -12.59 7.55
N VAL A 212 10.81 -12.04 6.89
CA VAL A 212 9.39 -12.39 7.10
C VAL A 212 8.75 -13.15 5.92
N ASP A 213 9.40 -13.14 4.76
CA ASP A 213 9.01 -13.82 3.53
C ASP A 213 10.24 -14.40 2.82
N PRO A 214 10.94 -15.41 3.40
CA PRO A 214 12.18 -15.96 2.83
C PRO A 214 12.02 -16.53 1.42
N ALA A 215 10.83 -17.06 1.11
CA ALA A 215 10.50 -17.62 -0.19
C ALA A 215 10.03 -16.55 -1.21
N GLY A 216 9.91 -15.29 -0.79
CA GLY A 216 9.51 -14.17 -1.66
C GLY A 216 8.10 -14.32 -2.26
N ILE A 217 7.19 -15.01 -1.56
CA ILE A 217 5.86 -15.36 -2.07
C ILE A 217 4.91 -14.16 -2.07
N ARG A 218 5.10 -13.20 -1.17
CA ARG A 218 4.26 -12.00 -1.01
C ARG A 218 5.04 -10.70 -1.16
N THR A 219 6.30 -10.78 -1.55
CA THR A 219 7.18 -9.63 -1.81
C THR A 219 7.22 -9.28 -3.29
N ILE A 220 7.05 -7.99 -3.61
CA ILE A 220 7.20 -7.40 -4.94
C ILE A 220 8.36 -6.39 -4.86
N GLY A 221 9.38 -6.58 -5.71
CA GLY A 221 10.49 -5.63 -5.80
C GLY A 221 10.12 -4.43 -6.67
N VAL A 222 10.37 -3.22 -6.18
CA VAL A 222 10.24 -1.99 -6.97
C VAL A 222 11.59 -1.31 -7.04
N ILE A 223 12.08 -1.08 -8.26
CA ILE A 223 13.35 -0.41 -8.51
C ILE A 223 13.07 1.03 -8.95
N THR A 224 13.46 2.01 -8.15
CA THR A 224 13.28 3.44 -8.44
C THR A 224 14.59 4.07 -8.92
N LYS A 225 14.57 5.33 -9.37
CA LYS A 225 15.80 6.10 -9.71
C LYS A 225 16.69 5.45 -10.77
N LEU A 226 16.11 4.71 -11.71
CA LEU A 226 16.83 4.09 -12.83
C LEU A 226 17.48 5.12 -13.77
N ASP A 227 16.95 6.33 -13.77
CA ASP A 227 17.43 7.50 -14.49
C ASP A 227 18.64 8.19 -13.83
N LEU A 228 18.98 7.82 -12.59
CA LEU A 228 20.08 8.39 -11.80
C LEU A 228 21.23 7.40 -11.61
N MET A 229 21.28 6.34 -12.41
CA MET A 229 22.42 5.41 -12.42
C MET A 229 23.61 6.04 -13.14
N ASP A 230 24.82 5.63 -12.75
CA ASP A 230 26.05 6.11 -13.38
C ASP A 230 26.11 5.67 -14.85
N GLU A 231 26.61 6.55 -15.72
CA GLU A 231 26.78 6.23 -17.13
C GLU A 231 27.64 4.97 -17.31
N GLY A 232 27.17 4.04 -18.15
CA GLY A 232 27.81 2.74 -18.35
C GLY A 232 27.36 1.64 -17.39
N THR A 233 26.49 1.94 -16.42
CA THR A 233 25.85 0.94 -15.55
C THR A 233 24.36 0.79 -15.86
N ASP A 234 23.79 -0.38 -15.55
CA ASP A 234 22.36 -0.61 -15.62
C ASP A 234 21.89 -1.65 -14.58
N ALA A 235 20.58 -1.69 -14.33
CA ALA A 235 19.92 -2.60 -13.40
C ALA A 235 19.24 -3.77 -14.13
N ARG A 236 19.71 -4.14 -15.33
CA ARG A 236 19.04 -5.14 -16.17
C ARG A 236 18.92 -6.49 -15.48
N ASP A 237 19.99 -6.98 -14.87
CA ASP A 237 19.98 -8.28 -14.18
C ASP A 237 19.03 -8.31 -12.98
N ILE A 238 18.78 -7.16 -12.37
CA ILE A 238 17.79 -7.01 -11.29
C ILE A 238 16.38 -7.10 -11.89
N LEU A 239 16.09 -6.32 -12.93
CA LEU A 239 14.78 -6.28 -13.58
C LEU A 239 14.43 -7.58 -14.33
N GLU A 240 15.42 -8.32 -14.81
CA GLU A 240 15.26 -9.67 -15.37
C GLU A 240 15.16 -10.76 -14.28
N ASN A 241 15.16 -10.38 -13.00
CA ASN A 241 15.00 -11.27 -11.85
C ASN A 241 16.12 -12.33 -11.72
N LYS A 242 17.35 -11.98 -12.14
CA LYS A 242 18.50 -12.90 -12.15
C LYS A 242 19.37 -12.77 -10.90
N LEU A 243 19.62 -11.54 -10.44
CA LEU A 243 20.58 -11.28 -9.36
C LEU A 243 20.08 -11.79 -7.99
N LEU A 244 18.87 -11.39 -7.59
CA LEU A 244 18.21 -11.86 -6.37
C LEU A 244 16.76 -12.21 -6.74
N PRO A 245 16.45 -13.46 -7.09
CA PRO A 245 15.13 -13.79 -7.61
C PRO A 245 14.02 -13.62 -6.56
N LEU A 246 12.95 -12.92 -6.94
CA LEU A 246 11.67 -12.88 -6.21
C LEU A 246 10.60 -13.63 -6.99
N ARG A 247 9.66 -14.29 -6.30
CA ARG A 247 8.58 -15.03 -6.96
C ARG A 247 7.65 -14.12 -7.76
N ARG A 248 7.52 -12.85 -7.35
CA ARG A 248 6.73 -11.82 -8.04
C ARG A 248 7.57 -10.87 -8.90
N GLY A 249 8.89 -11.09 -8.96
CA GLY A 249 9.82 -10.32 -9.77
C GLY A 249 10.01 -8.87 -9.32
N TYR A 250 10.60 -8.08 -10.22
CA TYR A 250 10.92 -6.68 -10.03
C TYR A 250 10.22 -5.81 -11.07
N ILE A 251 9.84 -4.60 -10.66
CA ILE A 251 9.25 -3.60 -11.54
C ILE A 251 10.03 -2.29 -11.37
N GLY A 252 10.61 -1.83 -12.47
CA GLY A 252 11.30 -0.55 -12.53
C GLY A 252 10.31 0.60 -12.70
N VAL A 253 10.51 1.70 -12.00
CA VAL A 253 9.73 2.93 -12.12
C VAL A 253 10.65 4.15 -12.16
N VAL A 254 10.24 5.19 -12.89
CA VAL A 254 10.95 6.47 -12.95
C VAL A 254 10.01 7.55 -12.44
N ASN A 255 10.38 8.13 -11.31
CA ASN A 255 9.58 9.14 -10.62
C ASN A 255 9.98 10.56 -11.06
N ARG A 256 9.15 11.55 -10.74
CA ARG A 256 9.52 12.96 -10.88
C ARG A 256 10.74 13.27 -10.00
N SER A 257 11.69 14.01 -10.56
CA SER A 257 12.81 14.56 -9.80
C SER A 257 12.36 15.68 -8.86
N GLN A 258 13.22 16.09 -7.91
CA GLN A 258 12.94 17.24 -7.04
C GLN A 258 12.68 18.52 -7.86
N LYS A 259 13.46 18.73 -8.92
CA LYS A 259 13.28 19.85 -9.86
C LYS A 259 11.95 19.78 -10.60
N ASP A 260 11.52 18.58 -11.01
CA ASP A 260 10.22 18.39 -11.64
C ASP A 260 9.07 18.73 -10.68
N ILE A 261 9.20 18.40 -9.40
CA ILE A 261 8.20 18.68 -8.36
C ILE A 261 8.11 20.19 -8.10
N GLU A 262 9.26 20.86 -7.92
CA GLU A 262 9.32 22.32 -7.76
C GLU A 262 8.77 23.05 -8.98
N GLY A 263 9.04 22.53 -10.17
CA GLY A 263 8.46 23.00 -11.43
C GLY A 263 7.00 22.59 -11.66
N ARG A 264 6.34 21.94 -10.69
CA ARG A 264 4.96 21.44 -10.76
C ARG A 264 4.66 20.65 -12.03
N LYS A 265 5.61 19.82 -12.45
CA LYS A 265 5.45 18.93 -13.59
C LYS A 265 4.27 18.00 -13.35
N ASP A 266 3.34 18.04 -14.29
CA ASP A 266 2.13 17.22 -14.25
C ASP A 266 2.45 15.73 -14.27
N ILE A 267 1.63 14.94 -13.58
CA ILE A 267 1.83 13.50 -13.44
C ILE A 267 1.63 12.78 -14.78
N LYS A 268 0.71 13.23 -15.65
CA LYS A 268 0.58 12.62 -16.99
C LYS A 268 1.83 12.83 -17.82
N ALA A 269 2.43 14.02 -17.72
CA ALA A 269 3.71 14.31 -18.36
C ALA A 269 4.84 13.44 -17.79
N ALA A 270 4.84 13.18 -16.48
CA ALA A 270 5.80 12.27 -15.84
C ALA A 270 5.65 10.82 -16.32
N LEU A 271 4.41 10.31 -16.41
CA LEU A 271 4.14 8.96 -16.94
C LEU A 271 4.54 8.81 -18.40
N ALA A 272 4.32 9.85 -19.21
CA ALA A 272 4.78 9.87 -20.60
C ALA A 272 6.32 9.86 -20.69
N ALA A 273 6.99 10.63 -19.83
CA ALA A 273 8.46 10.63 -19.73
C ALA A 273 9.01 9.27 -19.26
N GLU A 274 8.38 8.64 -18.28
CA GLU A 274 8.72 7.29 -17.80
C GLU A 274 8.60 6.26 -18.94
N ARG A 275 7.48 6.28 -19.68
CA ARG A 275 7.30 5.38 -20.82
C ARG A 275 8.35 5.62 -21.90
N LYS A 276 8.67 6.89 -22.20
CA LYS A 276 9.73 7.24 -23.15
C LYS A 276 11.07 6.70 -22.70
N PHE A 277 11.45 6.88 -21.43
CA PHE A 277 12.69 6.37 -20.85
C PHE A 277 12.86 4.88 -21.10
N PHE A 278 11.87 4.06 -20.74
CA PHE A 278 11.96 2.61 -20.93
C PHE A 278 12.01 2.18 -22.40
N LEU A 279 11.35 2.89 -23.31
CA LEU A 279 11.38 2.57 -24.75
C LEU A 279 12.68 3.01 -25.44
N SER A 280 13.33 4.06 -24.94
CA SER A 280 14.59 4.58 -25.49
C SER A 280 15.84 3.93 -24.89
N HIS A 281 15.77 3.40 -23.66
CA HIS A 281 16.93 2.85 -22.97
C HIS A 281 17.36 1.49 -23.56
N PRO A 282 18.60 1.34 -24.07
CA PRO A 282 19.05 0.10 -24.73
C PRO A 282 18.88 -1.15 -23.87
N SER A 283 19.24 -1.06 -22.58
CA SER A 283 19.17 -2.20 -21.64
C SER A 283 17.75 -2.57 -21.17
N TYR A 284 16.75 -1.70 -21.36
CA TYR A 284 15.40 -1.91 -20.81
C TYR A 284 14.30 -1.97 -21.88
N ARG A 285 14.60 -1.63 -23.15
CA ARG A 285 13.63 -1.55 -24.24
C ARG A 285 12.80 -2.82 -24.41
N HIS A 286 13.43 -3.99 -24.31
CA HIS A 286 12.74 -5.29 -24.42
C HIS A 286 11.86 -5.61 -23.20
N LEU A 287 12.04 -4.91 -22.09
CA LEU A 287 11.25 -5.04 -20.86
C LEU A 287 10.19 -3.96 -20.72
N ALA A 288 10.14 -2.96 -21.60
CA ALA A 288 9.34 -1.75 -21.41
C ALA A 288 7.85 -2.00 -21.14
N ASP A 289 7.27 -3.09 -21.66
CA ASP A 289 5.86 -3.45 -21.42
C ASP A 289 5.58 -4.05 -20.04
N ARG A 290 6.64 -4.45 -19.31
CA ARG A 290 6.61 -4.98 -17.94
C ARG A 290 7.23 -4.02 -16.92
N LEU A 291 7.40 -2.75 -17.30
CA LEU A 291 7.99 -1.70 -16.47
C LEU A 291 7.07 -0.48 -16.42
N GLY A 292 7.39 0.41 -15.49
CA GLY A 292 6.69 1.67 -15.27
C GLY A 292 5.54 1.58 -14.27
N THR A 293 5.15 2.75 -13.78
CA THR A 293 4.08 2.95 -12.80
C THR A 293 2.76 2.32 -13.26
N PRO A 294 2.29 2.45 -14.53
CA PRO A 294 1.03 1.85 -14.94
C PRO A 294 1.05 0.32 -14.89
N TYR A 295 2.20 -0.31 -15.18
CA TYR A 295 2.34 -1.75 -15.04
C TYR A 295 2.36 -2.17 -13.57
N LEU A 296 3.08 -1.43 -12.72
CA LEU A 296 3.10 -1.66 -11.27
C LEU A 296 1.69 -1.62 -10.66
N GLN A 297 0.89 -0.61 -10.98
CA GLN A 297 -0.50 -0.51 -10.51
C GLN A 297 -1.34 -1.73 -10.91
N ARG A 298 -1.24 -2.18 -12.17
CA ARG A 298 -1.97 -3.36 -12.65
C ARG A 298 -1.54 -4.63 -11.92
N VAL A 299 -0.23 -4.82 -11.72
CA VAL A 299 0.30 -5.97 -10.98
C VAL A 299 -0.19 -5.93 -9.54
N LEU A 300 -0.08 -4.80 -8.84
CA LEU A 300 -0.55 -4.68 -7.46
C LEU A 300 -2.04 -4.96 -7.33
N ASN A 301 -2.87 -4.44 -8.23
CA ASN A 301 -4.29 -4.72 -8.23
C ASN A 301 -4.60 -6.20 -8.49
N GLN A 302 -3.94 -6.82 -9.47
CA GLN A 302 -4.10 -8.25 -9.73
C GLN A 302 -3.66 -9.09 -8.53
N GLN A 303 -2.55 -8.75 -7.88
CA GLN A 303 -2.07 -9.48 -6.71
C GLN A 303 -2.97 -9.29 -5.51
N LEU A 304 -3.45 -8.07 -5.26
CA LEU A 304 -4.40 -7.81 -4.21
C LEU A 304 -5.70 -8.59 -4.45
N THR A 305 -6.19 -8.58 -5.69
CA THR A 305 -7.39 -9.31 -6.11
C THR A 305 -7.25 -10.81 -5.85
N ASN A 306 -6.17 -11.42 -6.31
CA ASN A 306 -5.91 -12.85 -6.06
C ASN A 306 -5.80 -13.13 -4.57
N HIS A 307 -5.12 -12.25 -3.83
CA HIS A 307 -4.92 -12.44 -2.41
C HIS A 307 -6.20 -12.27 -1.58
N ILE A 308 -7.09 -11.33 -1.95
CA ILE A 308 -8.45 -11.22 -1.38
C ILE A 308 -9.19 -12.53 -1.65
N ARG A 309 -9.19 -13.02 -2.89
CA ARG A 309 -9.90 -14.25 -3.26
C ARG A 309 -9.46 -15.45 -2.43
N ASP A 310 -8.15 -15.58 -2.19
CA ASP A 310 -7.58 -16.69 -1.42
C ASP A 310 -7.85 -16.56 0.09
N THR A 311 -7.90 -15.34 0.63
CA THR A 311 -8.07 -15.09 2.08
C THR A 311 -9.53 -14.93 2.53
N LEU A 312 -10.44 -14.54 1.62
CA LEU A 312 -11.84 -14.26 1.93
C LEU A 312 -12.59 -15.45 2.56
N PRO A 313 -12.43 -16.71 2.13
CA PRO A 313 -13.07 -17.85 2.77
C PRO A 313 -12.68 -17.97 4.25
N GLY A 314 -11.38 -17.84 4.55
CA GLY A 314 -10.88 -17.88 5.93
C GLY A 314 -11.39 -16.71 6.77
N LEU A 315 -11.49 -15.51 6.17
CA LEU A 315 -12.07 -14.34 6.83
C LEU A 315 -13.54 -14.55 7.17
N ARG A 316 -14.34 -15.07 6.22
CA ARG A 316 -15.75 -15.39 6.43
C ARG A 316 -15.94 -16.37 7.58
N ASP A 317 -15.14 -17.44 7.60
CA ASP A 317 -15.24 -18.46 8.64
C ASP A 317 -14.85 -17.91 10.03
N LYS A 318 -13.84 -17.01 10.11
CA LYS A 318 -13.51 -16.28 11.35
C LYS A 318 -14.68 -15.41 11.82
N LEU A 319 -15.27 -14.63 10.91
CA LEU A 319 -16.39 -13.74 11.22
C LEU A 319 -17.64 -14.50 11.69
N GLN A 320 -17.98 -15.60 11.03
CA GLN A 320 -19.11 -16.44 11.43
C GLN A 320 -18.91 -17.04 12.83
N LYS A 321 -17.70 -17.51 13.15
CA LYS A 321 -17.38 -17.99 14.50
C LYS A 321 -17.52 -16.89 15.56
N GLN A 322 -17.01 -15.69 15.29
CA GLN A 322 -17.14 -14.56 16.21
C GLN A 322 -18.60 -14.12 16.38
N GLN A 323 -19.38 -14.09 15.29
CA GLN A 323 -20.81 -13.81 15.34
C GLN A 323 -21.54 -14.81 16.25
N LEU A 324 -21.31 -16.11 16.08
CA LEU A 324 -21.93 -17.15 16.91
C LEU A 324 -21.59 -17.01 18.40
N THR A 325 -20.36 -16.63 18.74
CA THR A 325 -19.98 -16.34 20.13
C THR A 325 -20.73 -15.13 20.67
N LEU A 326 -20.76 -14.03 19.92
CA LEU A 326 -21.46 -12.81 20.33
C LEU A 326 -22.97 -13.02 20.45
N GLU A 327 -23.58 -13.82 19.57
CA GLU A 327 -25.01 -14.16 19.65
C GLU A 327 -25.34 -14.90 20.96
N LYS A 328 -24.47 -15.82 21.41
CA LYS A 328 -24.63 -16.49 22.71
C LYS A 328 -24.51 -15.52 23.89
N ASP A 329 -23.55 -14.61 23.83
CA ASP A 329 -23.38 -13.60 24.88
C ASP A 329 -24.60 -12.67 24.93
N VAL A 330 -25.04 -12.16 23.78
CA VAL A 330 -26.25 -11.32 23.67
C VAL A 330 -27.49 -12.04 24.19
N GLU A 331 -27.63 -13.35 23.94
CA GLU A 331 -28.75 -14.14 24.45
C GLU A 331 -28.77 -14.22 25.99
N GLN A 332 -27.59 -14.29 26.65
CA GLN A 332 -27.48 -14.24 28.11
C GLN A 332 -27.88 -12.87 28.68
N TYR A 333 -27.60 -11.79 27.95
CA TYR A 333 -27.96 -10.42 28.35
C TYR A 333 -29.36 -9.99 27.88
N LYS A 334 -30.07 -10.81 27.10
CA LYS A 334 -31.36 -10.46 26.48
C LYS A 334 -32.46 -10.19 27.51
N HIS A 335 -32.34 -10.78 28.70
CA HIS A 335 -33.23 -10.59 29.84
C HIS A 335 -32.61 -9.77 30.97
N PHE A 336 -31.45 -9.14 30.73
CA PHE A 336 -30.76 -8.34 31.73
C PHE A 336 -31.58 -7.11 32.09
N ARG A 337 -32.02 -7.04 33.35
CA ARG A 337 -32.60 -5.84 33.96
C ARG A 337 -31.64 -5.36 35.05
N PRO A 338 -31.16 -4.11 35.00
CA PRO A 338 -30.23 -3.57 36.00
C PRO A 338 -30.76 -3.67 37.44
N ASP A 339 -32.10 -3.65 37.59
CA ASP A 339 -32.80 -3.65 38.87
C ASP A 339 -33.31 -5.04 39.30
N ASP A 340 -32.91 -6.12 38.63
CA ASP A 340 -33.33 -7.48 39.01
C ASP A 340 -32.57 -7.97 40.26
N PRO A 341 -33.24 -8.16 41.41
CA PRO A 341 -32.59 -8.56 42.65
C PRO A 341 -31.95 -9.97 42.58
N ALA A 342 -32.35 -10.83 41.63
CA ALA A 342 -31.78 -12.17 41.48
C ALA A 342 -30.34 -12.17 40.93
N ILE A 343 -29.92 -11.09 40.26
CA ILE A 343 -28.59 -10.99 39.65
C ILE A 343 -27.55 -10.46 40.65
N LYS A 344 -27.94 -9.55 41.57
CA LYS A 344 -27.05 -9.05 42.64
C LYS A 344 -26.51 -10.17 43.52
N THR A 345 -27.28 -11.24 43.73
CA THR A 345 -26.87 -12.39 44.56
C THR A 345 -25.84 -13.29 43.86
N LYS A 346 -25.79 -13.30 42.53
CA LYS A 346 -24.90 -14.17 41.74
C LYS A 346 -23.51 -13.57 41.48
N ALA A 347 -23.33 -12.27 41.70
CA ALA A 347 -22.06 -11.56 41.59
C ALA A 347 -21.38 -11.32 42.96
N MET A 348 -22.05 -11.63 44.08
CA MET A 348 -21.53 -11.52 45.45
C MET A 348 -21.14 -12.87 46.07
N LEU A 349 -21.32 -13.97 45.33
CA LEU A 349 -20.77 -15.32 45.60
C LEU A 349 -19.68 -15.59 44.57
#